data_AF-A0A7W0QWA3-F1
#
_entry.id   AF-A0A7W0QWA3-F1
#
_cell.length_a   1.000
_cell.length_b   1.000
_cell.length_c   1.000
_cell.angle_alpha   90.00
_cell.angle_beta   90.00
_cell.angle_gamma   90.00
#
_symmetry.space_group_name_H-M   'P 1'
#
loop_
_entity.id
_entity.type
_entity.pdbx_description
1 polymer ?
#
loop_
_entity_poly.entity_id
_entity_poly.type
_entity_poly.pdbx_seq_one_letter_code
_entity_poly.pdbx_strand_id
1 'polypeptide(L)'
;MTTDGEGLVSHAGTGLLAELADRSGLTKALSVAMGDCGISWHTHDPGVVLTHMAVAIADGADCLSKLAVLRNQQALFGPVASHATAWRAIEAVTAAELRGIDVARAEA
;
A
#
# COMPACT_ATOMS: atom_id res chain seq x y z
N MET A 1 10.32 -4.64 37.22
CA MET A 1 10.58 -5.00 35.81
C MET A 1 9.87 -3.95 34.98
N THR A 2 10.62 -2.96 34.52
CA THR A 2 10.09 -1.88 33.70
C THR A 2 10.04 -2.43 32.27
N THR A 3 8.83 -2.63 31.75
CA THR A 3 8.59 -3.14 30.40
C THR A 3 8.62 -1.96 29.45
N ASP A 4 9.79 -1.37 29.24
CA ASP A 4 9.90 -0.04 28.64
C ASP A 4 9.82 -0.04 27.12
N GLY A 5 9.45 -1.16 26.50
CA GLY A 5 9.15 -1.25 25.06
C GLY A 5 10.34 -0.96 24.13
N GLU A 6 11.46 -0.45 24.64
CA GLU A 6 12.74 -0.22 23.96
C GLU A 6 13.40 -1.56 23.63
N GLY A 7 12.85 -2.26 22.64
CA GLY A 7 13.40 -3.53 22.17
C GLY A 7 12.38 -4.56 21.73
N LEU A 8 11.07 -4.30 21.88
CA LEU A 8 10.08 -5.06 21.12
C LEU A 8 10.23 -4.67 19.66
N VAL A 9 10.78 -5.58 18.85
CA VAL A 9 10.78 -5.47 17.39
C VAL A 9 9.33 -5.59 16.90
N SER A 10 8.56 -4.52 17.05
CA SER A 10 7.17 -4.42 16.58
C SER A 10 7.06 -4.65 15.06
N HIS A 11 8.18 -4.46 14.35
CA HIS A 11 8.25 -4.56 12.89
C HIS A 11 8.57 -5.97 12.35
N ALA A 12 8.94 -6.94 13.20
CA ALA A 12 9.01 -8.33 12.77
C ALA A 12 7.61 -8.88 12.46
N GLY A 13 6.59 -8.38 13.18
CA GLY A 13 5.18 -8.69 12.94
C GLY A 13 4.64 -8.12 11.63
N THR A 14 5.14 -6.97 11.18
CA THR A 14 4.65 -6.34 9.94
C THR A 14 5.14 -7.06 8.69
N GLY A 15 6.33 -7.65 8.71
CA GLY A 15 6.78 -8.60 7.69
C GLY A 15 5.88 -9.82 7.56
N LEU A 16 5.39 -10.37 8.68
CA LEU A 16 4.45 -11.51 8.67
C LEU A 16 3.10 -11.16 8.05
N LEU A 17 2.66 -9.90 8.14
CA LEU A 17 1.43 -9.44 7.48
C LEU A 17 1.57 -9.42 5.96
N ALA A 18 2.73 -9.00 5.44
CA ALA A 18 3.02 -9.07 4.00
C ALA A 18 3.06 -10.53 3.53
N GLU A 19 3.78 -11.41 4.25
CA GLU A 19 3.84 -12.84 3.95
C GLU A 19 2.46 -13.51 4.02
N LEU A 20 1.61 -13.12 4.98
CA LEU A 20 0.24 -13.61 5.09
C LEU A 20 -0.61 -13.19 3.88
N ALA A 21 -0.50 -11.95 3.44
CA ALA A 21 -1.19 -11.45 2.25
C ALA A 21 -0.78 -12.23 0.99
N ASP A 22 0.51 -12.57 0.87
CA ASP A 22 1.02 -13.38 -0.24
C ASP A 22 0.53 -14.83 -0.16
N ARG A 23 0.65 -15.48 1.01
CA ARG A 23 0.22 -16.88 1.20
C ARG A 23 -1.28 -17.10 1.10
N SER A 24 -2.07 -16.12 1.52
CA SER A 24 -3.53 -16.17 1.35
C SER A 24 -3.98 -15.92 -0.08
N GLY A 25 -3.07 -15.45 -0.97
CA GLY A 25 -3.38 -15.05 -2.33
C GLY A 25 -4.02 -13.67 -2.44
N LEU A 26 -4.13 -12.92 -1.34
CA LEU A 26 -4.68 -11.57 -1.32
C LEU A 26 -3.90 -10.62 -2.23
N THR A 27 -2.57 -10.61 -2.13
CA THR A 27 -1.72 -9.75 -2.99
C THR A 27 -2.01 -10.02 -4.46
N LYS A 28 -2.04 -11.29 -4.88
CA LYS A 28 -2.35 -11.68 -6.26
C LYS A 28 -3.75 -11.26 -6.69
N ALA A 29 -4.75 -11.44 -5.83
CA ALA A 29 -6.13 -11.03 -6.12
C ALA A 29 -6.23 -9.51 -6.31
N LEU A 30 -5.52 -8.72 -5.50
CA LEU A 30 -5.42 -7.27 -5.65
C LEU A 30 -4.70 -6.88 -6.94
N SER A 31 -3.63 -7.57 -7.33
CA SER A 31 -2.95 -7.32 -8.61
C SER A 31 -3.90 -7.51 -9.80
N VAL A 32 -4.71 -8.57 -9.77
CA VAL A 32 -5.72 -8.84 -10.81
C VAL A 32 -6.83 -7.79 -10.80
N ALA A 33 -7.38 -7.46 -9.64
CA ALA A 33 -8.48 -6.49 -9.52
C ALA A 33 -8.08 -5.09 -10.00
N MET A 34 -6.81 -4.73 -9.84
CA MET A 34 -6.27 -3.43 -10.25
C MET A 34 -5.72 -3.42 -11.68
N GLY A 35 -5.77 -4.54 -12.41
CA GLY A 35 -5.23 -4.65 -13.77
C GLY A 35 -5.82 -3.62 -14.74
N ASP A 36 -7.11 -3.30 -14.58
CA ASP A 36 -7.85 -2.38 -15.47
C ASP A 36 -8.26 -1.06 -14.77
N CYS A 37 -7.59 -0.69 -13.69
CA CYS A 37 -7.97 0.46 -12.86
C CYS A 37 -7.59 1.84 -13.45
N GLY A 38 -7.10 1.90 -14.70
CA GLY A 38 -6.72 3.14 -15.37
C GLY A 38 -5.37 3.75 -14.96
N ILE A 39 -4.53 3.02 -14.22
CA ILE A 39 -3.17 3.45 -13.84
C ILE A 39 -2.12 2.66 -14.60
N SER A 40 -1.08 3.36 -15.08
CA SER A 40 0.15 2.72 -15.55
C SER A 40 1.04 2.31 -14.37
N TRP A 41 1.10 1.01 -14.09
CA TRP A 41 1.81 0.43 -12.94
C TRP A 41 3.33 0.33 -13.13
N HIS A 42 3.83 0.46 -14.36
CA HIS A 42 5.25 0.39 -14.72
C HIS A 42 6.00 -0.71 -13.96
N THR A 43 6.91 -0.34 -13.05
CA THR A 43 7.80 -1.24 -12.31
C THR A 43 7.15 -1.84 -11.06
N HIS A 44 6.03 -1.30 -10.56
CA HIS A 44 5.42 -1.75 -9.31
C HIS A 44 4.17 -2.56 -9.56
N ASP A 45 4.09 -3.76 -8.98
CA ASP A 45 2.86 -4.54 -8.98
C ASP A 45 1.78 -3.86 -8.10
N PRO A 46 0.56 -3.65 -8.61
CA PRO A 46 -0.50 -2.97 -7.86
C PRO A 46 -0.87 -3.66 -6.55
N GLY A 47 -0.97 -4.99 -6.58
CA GLY A 47 -1.33 -5.77 -5.40
C GLY A 47 -0.28 -5.61 -4.31
N VAL A 48 1.00 -5.63 -4.68
CA VAL A 48 2.12 -5.37 -3.75
C VAL A 48 2.04 -3.95 -3.18
N VAL A 49 1.72 -2.94 -3.99
CA VAL A 49 1.57 -1.55 -3.49
C VAL A 49 0.42 -1.45 -2.48
N LEU A 50 -0.74 -2.04 -2.78
CA LEU A 50 -1.90 -2.05 -1.87
C LEU A 50 -1.61 -2.84 -0.59
N THR A 51 -0.95 -3.99 -0.68
CA THR A 51 -0.52 -4.79 0.48
C THR A 51 0.45 -4.00 1.36
N HIS A 52 1.46 -3.33 0.79
CA HIS A 52 2.37 -2.49 1.58
C HIS A 52 1.67 -1.31 2.27
N MET A 53 0.65 -0.72 1.66
CA MET A 53 -0.17 0.29 2.34
C MET A 53 -0.97 -0.30 3.50
N ALA A 54 -1.58 -1.47 3.33
CA ALA A 54 -2.28 -2.15 4.41
C ALA A 54 -1.35 -2.51 5.58
N VAL A 55 -0.14 -2.99 5.28
CA VAL A 55 0.90 -3.28 6.28
C VAL A 55 1.33 -2.00 7.00
N ALA A 56 1.53 -0.90 6.27
CA ALA A 56 1.88 0.38 6.88
C ALA A 56 0.77 0.87 7.82
N ILE A 57 -0.50 0.77 7.42
CA ILE A 57 -1.66 1.12 8.28
C ILE A 57 -1.69 0.24 9.53
N ALA A 58 -1.46 -1.07 9.39
CA ALA A 58 -1.38 -1.99 10.52
C ALA A 58 -0.20 -1.69 11.47
N ASP A 59 0.90 -1.14 10.95
CA ASP A 59 2.04 -0.61 11.73
C ASP A 59 1.75 0.77 12.36
N GLY A 60 0.57 1.37 12.10
CA GLY A 60 0.14 2.65 12.64
C GLY A 60 0.39 3.85 11.73
N ALA A 61 0.54 3.66 10.42
CA ALA A 61 0.64 4.77 9.47
C ALA A 61 -0.67 5.55 9.37
N ASP A 62 -0.56 6.85 9.55
CA ASP A 62 -1.62 7.85 9.40
C ASP A 62 -1.44 8.71 8.14
N CYS A 63 -0.32 8.57 7.44
CA CYS A 63 0.00 9.31 6.22
C CYS A 63 0.95 8.51 5.30
N LEU A 64 0.93 8.85 4.00
CA LEU A 64 1.78 8.19 2.99
C LEU A 64 3.27 8.30 3.29
N SER A 65 3.71 9.35 4.00
CA SER A 65 5.12 9.55 4.35
C SER A 65 5.72 8.34 5.07
N LYS A 66 4.92 7.65 5.89
CA LYS A 66 5.30 6.49 6.70
C LYS A 66 5.62 5.24 5.88
N LEU A 67 5.25 5.18 4.59
CA LEU A 67 5.78 4.15 3.66
C LEU A 67 7.31 4.19 3.53
N ALA A 68 7.96 5.30 3.90
CA ALA A 68 9.41 5.36 4.00
C ALA A 68 9.99 4.34 5.00
N VAL A 69 9.25 4.00 6.06
CA VAL A 69 9.68 3.00 7.05
C VAL A 69 9.82 1.62 6.42
N LEU A 70 8.86 1.22 5.58
CA LEU A 70 8.93 -0.02 4.80
C LEU A 70 10.03 0.05 3.73
N ARG A 71 10.16 1.18 3.03
CA ARG A 71 11.23 1.40 2.04
C ARG A 71 12.63 1.28 2.63
N ASN A 72 12.85 1.68 3.88
CA ASN A 72 14.14 1.56 4.54
C ASN A 72 14.47 0.11 4.94
N GLN A 73 13.52 -0.82 4.77
CA GLN A 73 13.65 -2.24 5.09
C GLN A 73 13.45 -3.11 3.83
N GLN A 74 14.11 -2.74 2.73
CA GLN A 74 13.97 -3.46 1.45
C GLN A 74 14.31 -4.95 1.54
N ALA A 75 15.15 -5.36 2.50
CA ALA A 75 15.45 -6.78 2.72
C ALA A 75 14.21 -7.59 3.15
N LEU A 76 13.21 -6.95 3.76
CA LEU A 76 11.98 -7.59 4.23
C LEU A 76 10.80 -7.38 3.27
N PHE A 77 10.67 -6.17 2.70
CA PHE A 77 9.51 -5.79 1.88
C PHE A 77 9.82 -5.66 0.39
N GLY A 78 11.08 -5.85 -0.02
CA GLY A 78 11.50 -5.63 -1.40
C GLY A 78 11.31 -4.18 -1.86
N PRO A 79 11.07 -3.96 -3.17
CA PRO A 79 10.82 -2.63 -3.72
C PRO A 79 9.46 -2.05 -3.27
N VAL A 80 9.49 -1.13 -2.31
CA VAL A 80 8.30 -0.38 -1.87
C VAL A 80 8.14 0.89 -2.70
N ALA A 81 6.90 1.16 -3.13
CA ALA A 81 6.55 2.30 -3.99
C ALA A 81 6.85 3.67 -3.36
N SER A 82 7.10 4.66 -4.23
CA SER A 82 7.19 6.06 -3.84
C SER A 82 5.82 6.61 -3.40
N HIS A 83 5.81 7.72 -2.66
CA HIS A 83 4.57 8.38 -2.23
C HIS A 83 3.66 8.75 -3.40
N ALA A 84 4.22 9.24 -4.50
CA ALA A 84 3.45 9.57 -5.70
C ALA A 84 2.77 8.33 -6.31
N THR A 85 3.45 7.17 -6.30
CA THR A 85 2.87 5.93 -6.83
C THR A 85 1.80 5.37 -5.89
N ALA A 86 2.03 5.44 -4.57
CA ALA A 86 1.03 5.05 -3.57
C ALA A 86 -0.22 5.94 -3.62
N TRP A 87 -0.06 7.25 -3.82
CA TRP A 87 -1.18 8.17 -3.98
C TRP A 87 -2.04 7.82 -5.20
N ARG A 88 -1.42 7.62 -6.37
CA ARG A 88 -2.16 7.18 -7.56
C ARG A 88 -2.93 5.89 -7.27
N ALA A 89 -2.31 4.90 -6.61
CA ALA A 89 -2.99 3.66 -6.25
C ALA A 89 -4.26 3.90 -5.42
N ILE A 90 -4.23 4.81 -4.44
CA ILE A 90 -5.41 5.21 -3.65
C ILE A 90 -6.47 5.87 -4.54
N GLU A 91 -6.08 6.77 -5.44
CA GLU A 91 -7.01 7.42 -6.37
C GLU A 91 -7.76 6.38 -7.24
N ALA A 92 -7.07 5.37 -7.75
CA ALA A 92 -7.74 4.32 -8.54
C ALA A 92 -8.70 3.45 -7.72
N VAL A 93 -8.36 3.13 -6.47
CA VAL A 93 -9.25 2.34 -5.59
C VAL A 93 -10.51 3.13 -5.21
N THR A 94 -10.40 4.45 -5.06
CA THR A 94 -11.47 5.35 -4.59
C THR A 94 -12.29 5.98 -5.72
N ALA A 95 -12.06 5.57 -6.97
CA ALA A 95 -12.50 6.31 -8.15
C ALA A 95 -14.02 6.40 -8.41
N ALA A 96 -14.94 6.06 -7.50
CA ALA A 96 -16.38 6.22 -7.76
C ALA A 96 -16.83 7.69 -7.86
N GLU A 97 -16.27 8.58 -7.05
CA GLU A 97 -16.68 9.99 -6.97
C GLU A 97 -15.70 10.93 -7.68
N LEU A 98 -14.43 10.54 -7.86
CA LEU A 98 -13.52 11.14 -8.84
C LEU A 98 -14.07 11.04 -10.27
N ARG A 99 -14.72 9.92 -10.60
CA ARG A 99 -15.51 9.76 -11.85
C ARG A 99 -16.66 10.76 -11.97
N GLY A 100 -17.23 11.25 -10.86
CA GLY A 100 -18.30 12.26 -10.86
C GLY A 100 -17.80 13.69 -11.07
N ILE A 101 -16.56 14.00 -10.66
CA ILE A 101 -15.97 15.35 -10.79
C ILE A 101 -15.51 15.65 -12.24
N ASP A 102 -15.00 14.66 -12.99
CA ASP A 102 -14.73 14.82 -14.43
C ASP A 102 -16.02 14.96 -15.26
N VAL A 103 -17.07 14.22 -14.89
CA VAL A 103 -18.40 14.35 -15.50
C VAL A 103 -18.97 15.75 -15.27
N ALA A 104 -18.93 16.26 -14.04
CA ALA A 104 -19.35 17.63 -13.70
C ALA A 104 -18.51 18.72 -14.41
N ARG A 105 -17.29 18.41 -14.88
CA ARG A 105 -16.42 19.34 -15.63
C ARG A 105 -16.67 19.36 -17.14
N ALA A 106 -17.26 18.32 -17.71
CA ALA A 106 -17.62 18.22 -19.14
C ALA A 106 -19.03 18.78 -19.43
N GLU A 107 -19.87 18.87 -18.40
CA GLU A 107 -21.21 19.47 -18.46
C GLU A 107 -21.20 20.99 -18.14
N ALA A 108 -20.05 21.53 -17.70
CA ALA A 108 -19.80 22.95 -17.48
C ALA A 108 -19.14 23.61 -18.71
#